data_AF-A0A1M3HKX8-F1
#
_entry.id   AF-A0A1M3HKX8-F1
#
_cell.length_a   1.000
_cell.length_b   1.000
_cell.length_c   1.000
_cell.angle_alpha   90.00
_cell.angle_beta   90.00
_cell.angle_gamma   90.00
#
_symmetry.space_group_name_H-M   'P 1'
#
loop_
_entity.id
_entity.type
_entity.pdbx_description
1 polymer ?
#
loop_
_entity_poly.entity_id
_entity_poly.type
_entity_poly.pdbx_seq_one_letter_code
_entity_poly.pdbx_strand_id
1 'polypeptide(L)' 'MLIGLVLIALGLILMGGGKSKDPNVFNPKEVYSFTRITLAPILILGGFVVEIFAIFRKDKTKTNA' A
#
# COMPACT_ATOMS: atom_id res chain seq x y z
N MET A 1 13.28 -4.59 -2.38
CA MET A 1 12.70 -4.04 -3.60
C MET A 1 11.43 -4.80 -3.96
N LEU A 2 11.43 -5.91 -4.71
CA LEU A 2 10.16 -6.55 -5.17
C LEU A 2 9.05 -6.72 -4.09
N ILE A 3 9.42 -7.11 -2.87
CA ILE A 3 8.50 -7.25 -1.73
C ILE A 3 7.87 -5.91 -1.29
N GLY A 4 8.65 -4.83 -1.27
CA GLY A 4 8.14 -3.49 -0.93
C GLY A 4 7.18 -2.96 -1.99
N LEU A 5 7.50 -3.19 -3.27
CA LEU A 5 6.62 -2.85 -4.38
C LEU A 5 5.27 -3.60 -4.35
N VAL A 6 5.27 -4.88 -3.96
CA VAL A 6 4.03 -5.65 -3.76
C VAL A 6 3.20 -5.10 -2.60
N LEU A 7 3.83 -4.71 -1.48
CA LEU A 7 3.13 -4.09 -0.35
C LEU A 7 2.46 -2.77 -0.71
N ILE A 8 3.16 -1.92 -1.48
CA ILE A 8 2.61 -0.66 -1.98
C ILE A 8 1.44 -0.92 -2.93
N ALA A 9 1.59 -1.85 -3.88
CA ALA A 9 0.55 -2.21 -4.82
C ALA A 9 -0.72 -2.75 -4.12
N LEU A 10 -0.56 -3.60 -3.11
CA LEU A 10 -1.66 -4.10 -2.29
C LEU A 10 -2.37 -2.98 -1.53
N GLY A 11 -1.61 -2.04 -0.93
CA GLY A 11 -2.17 -0.87 -0.27
C GLY A 11 -2.99 0.01 -1.22
N LEU A 12 -2.49 0.25 -2.44
CA LEU A 12 -3.21 1.02 -3.46
C LEU A 12 -4.49 0.29 -3.94
N ILE A 13 -4.43 -1.03 -4.11
CA ILE A 13 -5.61 -1.84 -4.47
C ILE A 13 -6.68 -1.77 -3.37
N LEU A 14 -6.29 -1.83 -2.10
CA LEU A 14 -7.21 -1.72 -0.97
C LEU A 14 -7.91 -0.35 -0.91
N MET A 15 -7.27 0.73 -1.37
CA MET A 15 -7.90 2.05 -1.53
C MET A 15 -8.95 2.08 -2.65
N GLY A 16 -8.90 1.14 -3.58
CA GLY A 16 -9.85 1.03 -4.68
C GLY A 16 -11.25 0.65 -4.20
N GLY A 17 -12.24 1.49 -4.50
CA GLY A 17 -13.67 1.21 -4.31
C GLY A 17 -14.40 2.35 -3.59
N GLY A 18 -15.62 2.07 -3.09
CA GLY A 18 -16.47 3.09 -2.45
C GLY A 18 -17.21 3.95 -3.47
N LYS A 19 -17.20 3.53 -4.74
CA LYS A 19 -18.12 4.05 -5.74
C LYS A 19 -19.53 3.72 -5.29
N SER A 20 -20.31 4.76 -5.04
CA SER A 20 -21.74 4.60 -4.86
C SER A 20 -22.37 4.18 -6.18
N LYS A 21 -23.30 3.24 -6.13
CA LYS A 21 -24.08 2.82 -7.33
C LYS A 21 -25.00 3.93 -7.81
N ASP A 22 -25.41 4.81 -6.89
CA ASP A 22 -26.18 6.02 -7.17
C ASP A 22 -25.36 7.27 -6.83
N PRO A 23 -25.05 8.15 -7.81
CA PRO A 23 -24.28 9.37 -7.57
C PRO A 23 -24.99 10.37 -6.63
N ASN A 24 -26.30 10.21 -6.41
CA ASN A 24 -27.10 11.03 -5.50
C ASN A 24 -27.10 10.52 -4.05
N VAL A 25 -26.55 9.32 -3.79
CA VAL A 25 -26.54 8.71 -2.46
C VAL A 25 -25.09 8.56 -2.01
N PHE A 26 -24.69 9.35 -1.02
CA PHE A 26 -23.39 9.21 -0.38
C PHE A 26 -23.43 8.06 0.62
N ASN A 27 -22.57 7.05 0.44
CA ASN A 27 -22.49 5.88 1.31
C ASN A 27 -21.27 6.01 2.26
N PRO A 28 -21.40 6.68 3.42
CA PRO A 28 -20.27 7.02 4.28
C PRO A 28 -19.53 5.78 4.79
N LYS A 29 -20.21 4.65 5.01
CA LYS A 29 -19.56 3.41 5.45
C LYS A 29 -18.58 2.83 4.43
N GLU A 30 -18.87 3.00 3.14
CA GLU A 30 -18.02 2.47 2.07
C GLU A 30 -16.86 3.40 1.74
N VAL A 31 -17.06 4.71 1.90
CA VAL A 31 -16.03 5.74 1.70
C VAL A 31 -15.10 5.81 2.91
N TYR A 32 -15.65 5.88 4.12
CA TYR A 32 -14.92 5.96 5.39
C TYR A 32 -14.68 4.59 6.02
N SER A 33 -14.40 3.57 5.21
CA SER A 33 -14.03 2.26 5.73
C SER A 33 -12.66 2.30 6.41
N PHE A 34 -12.56 1.68 7.59
CA PHE A 34 -11.31 1.52 8.34
C PHE A 34 -10.18 0.95 7.47
N THR A 35 -10.53 0.02 6.57
CA THR A 35 -9.58 -0.60 5.64
C THR A 35 -8.93 0.42 4.70
N ARG A 36 -9.66 1.46 4.26
CA ARG A 36 -9.13 2.47 3.32
C ARG A 36 -8.45 3.64 3.98
N ILE A 37 -8.95 4.07 5.13
CA ILE A 37 -8.42 5.26 5.81
C ILE A 37 -7.24 4.90 6.70
N THR A 38 -7.23 3.71 7.27
CA THR A 38 -6.23 3.32 8.26
C THR A 38 -5.35 2.20 7.72
N LEU A 39 -5.94 1.07 7.31
CA LEU A 39 -5.16 -0.11 6.93
C LEU A 39 -4.35 0.11 5.64
N ALA A 40 -4.96 0.68 4.61
CA ALA A 40 -4.31 0.89 3.33
C ALA A 40 -3.14 1.90 3.39
N PRO A 41 -3.26 3.08 4.04
CA PRO A 41 -2.13 3.99 4.19
C PRO A 41 -1.00 3.39 5.02
N ILE A 42 -1.31 2.64 6.08
CA ILE A 42 -0.30 1.94 6.89
C ILE A 42 0.46 0.91 6.05
N LEU A 43 -0.23 0.15 5.20
CA LEU A 43 0.41 -0.82 4.30
C LEU A 43 1.34 -0.15 3.28
N ILE A 44 0.93 0.98 2.70
CA ILE A 44 1.76 1.75 1.78
C ILE A 44 3.00 2.29 2.48
N LEU A 45 2.84 2.87 3.68
CA LEU A 45 3.95 3.35 4.50
C LEU A 45 4.91 2.22 4.88
N GLY A 46 4.38 1.06 5.28
CA GLY A 46 5.19 -0.13 5.55
C GLY A 46 5.96 -0.61 4.31
N GLY A 47 5.33 -0.59 3.14
CA GLY A 47 5.99 -0.89 1.86
C GLY A 47 7.13 0.07 1.54
N PHE A 48 6.94 1.37 1.77
CA PHE A 48 8.01 2.36 1.63
C PHE A 48 9.14 2.17 2.63
N VAL A 49 8.86 1.85 3.89
CA VAL A 49 9.90 1.52 4.89
C VAL A 49 10.71 0.30 4.44
N VAL A 50 10.06 -0.71 3.89
CA VAL A 50 10.74 -1.89 3.33
C VAL A 50 11.59 -1.54 2.11
N GLU A 51 11.13 -0.65 1.23
CA GLU A 51 11.94 -0.18 0.09
C GLU A 51 13.16 0.62 0.56
N ILE A 52 12.96 1.58 1.47
CA ILE A 52 14.03 2.36 2.09
C ILE A 52 15.06 1.40 2.68
N PHE A 53 14.63 0.47 3.54
CA PHE A 53 15.54 -0.51 4.14
C PHE A 53 16.23 -1.38 3.09
N ALA A 54 15.54 -1.79 2.02
CA ALA A 54 16.14 -2.59 0.96
C ALA A 54 17.19 -1.82 0.13
N ILE A 55 17.02 -0.50 -0.05
CA ILE A 55 18.00 0.37 -0.71
C ILE A 55 19.22 0.57 0.20
N PHE A 56 19.00 0.94 1.46
CA PHE A 56 20.08 1.17 2.43
C PHE A 56 20.84 -0.11 2.81
N ARG A 57 20.15 -1.26 2.87
CA ARG A 57 20.77 -2.57 3.14
C ARG A 57 21.44 -3.18 1.90
N LYS A 58 21.42 -2.49 0.76
CA LYS A 58 22.08 -2.95 -0.47
C LYS A 58 23.60 -2.70 -0.42
N ASP A 59 24.23 -3.14 0.66
CA ASP A 59 25.68 -3.41 0.79
C ASP A 59 25.97 -4.91 0.62
N LYS A 60 25.09 -5.64 -0.06
CA LYS A 60 25.36 -7.01 -0.51
C LYS A 60 26.26 -6.94 -1.74
N THR A 61 27.55 -6.83 -1.47
CA THR A 61 28.59 -7.63 -2.12
C THR A 61 28.02 -8.62 -3.13
N LYS A 62 28.26 -8.32 -4.42
CA LYS A 62 28.22 -9.31 -5.48
C LYS A 62 29.41 -10.26 -5.27
N THR A 63 29.42 -11.03 -4.18
CA THR A 63 30.27 -12.22 -4.08
C THR A 63 29.48 -13.34 -4.70
N ASN A 64 29.55 -13.43 -6.03
CA ASN A 64 29.38 -14.70 -6.72
C ASN A 64 30.62 -14.85 -7.58
N ALA A 65 31.36 -15.90 -7.24
CA ALA A 65 32.60 -16.36 -7.85
C ALA A 65 32.42 -16.76 -9.33
#